data_AF-A0A8T6V3K4-F1
#
_entry.id   AF-A0A8T6V3K4-F1
#
_cell.length_a   1.000
_cell.length_b   1.000
_cell.length_c   1.000
_cell.angle_alpha   90.00
_cell.angle_beta   90.00
_cell.angle_gamma   90.00
#
_symmetry.space_group_name_H-M   'P 1'
#
loop_
_entity.id
_entity.type
_entity.pdbx_description
1 polymer ?
#
loop_
_entity_poly.entity_id
_entity_poly.type
_entity_poly.pdbx_seq_one_letter_code
_entity_poly.pdbx_strand_id
1 'polypeptide(L)'
;MKREIIEKLKEQKVLEDEMAKRLTTFYNSTENPLVKLFIHWIILDTKKHSDIYQTLIALNSGVIVGDIEKDRMTRELKTHISEELEMLKRGEEIGEEIKDRNTKKLFDIVIDDERRHHQILVELLNIIEKVDEMGREDWHRRLYEVAEAEKRIPRIGRKRYVQRGREAR
;
A
#
# COMPACT_ATOMS: atom_id res chain seq x y z
N MET A 1 -7.84 0.10 23.25
CA MET A 1 -6.53 0.81 23.28
C MET A 1 -6.58 1.96 24.29
N LYS A 2 -5.47 2.29 24.98
CA LYS A 2 -5.44 3.44 25.91
C LYS A 2 -5.61 4.76 25.14
N ARG A 3 -6.33 5.73 25.70
CA ARG A 3 -6.58 7.05 25.09
C ARG A 3 -5.29 7.77 24.67
N GLU A 4 -4.25 7.70 25.50
CA GLU A 4 -2.93 8.29 25.20
C GLU A 4 -2.32 7.75 23.90
N ILE A 5 -2.50 6.46 23.61
CA ILE A 5 -1.98 5.86 22.38
C ILE A 5 -2.77 6.37 21.17
N ILE A 6 -4.09 6.52 21.29
CA ILE A 6 -4.94 7.05 20.21
C ILE A 6 -4.50 8.47 19.83
N GLU A 7 -4.21 9.33 20.82
CA GLU A 7 -3.73 10.69 20.54
C GLU A 7 -2.37 10.67 19.83
N LYS A 8 -1.43 9.82 20.25
CA LYS A 8 -0.15 9.65 19.53
C LYS A 8 -0.32 9.16 18.09
N LEU A 9 -1.29 8.28 17.83
CA LEU A 9 -1.61 7.83 16.47
C LEU A 9 -2.17 8.96 15.61
N LYS A 10 -3.01 9.84 16.17
CA LYS A 10 -3.53 11.03 15.46
C LYS A 10 -2.40 12.01 15.13
N GLU A 11 -1.52 12.29 16.08
CA GLU A 11 -0.36 13.16 15.88
C GLU A 11 0.55 12.60 14.76
N GLN A 12 0.84 11.30 14.81
CA GLN A 12 1.65 10.66 13.79
C GLN A 12 0.98 10.68 12.40
N LYS A 13 -0.34 10.48 12.34
CA LYS A 13 -1.10 10.61 11.09
C LYS A 13 -0.95 12.01 10.47
N VAL A 14 -1.07 13.07 11.28
CA VAL A 14 -0.90 14.45 10.81
C VAL A 14 0.48 14.67 10.20
N LEU A 15 1.53 14.13 10.83
CA LEU A 15 2.89 14.23 10.30
C LEU A 15 3.04 13.53 8.95
N GLU A 16 2.46 12.34 8.77
CA GLU A 16 2.46 11.66 7.46
C GLU A 16 1.71 12.50 6.41
N ASP A 17 0.52 13.03 6.73
CA ASP A 17 -0.26 13.86 5.80
C ASP A 17 0.50 15.11 5.35
N GLU A 18 1.19 15.78 6.27
CA GLU A 18 2.02 16.95 5.97
C GLU A 18 3.23 16.59 5.13
N MET A 19 3.88 15.46 5.42
CA MET A 19 4.99 14.94 4.61
C MET A 19 4.54 14.62 3.19
N ALA A 20 3.40 13.95 3.00
CA ALA A 20 2.86 13.63 1.68
C ALA A 20 2.63 14.91 0.86
N LYS A 21 2.06 15.96 1.47
CA LYS A 21 1.87 17.27 0.82
C LYS A 21 3.19 17.89 0.39
N ARG A 22 4.18 17.96 1.29
CA ARG A 22 5.49 18.55 0.99
C ARG A 22 6.23 17.79 -0.11
N LEU A 23 6.21 16.46 -0.05
CA LEU A 23 6.84 15.61 -1.07
C LEU A 23 6.12 15.74 -2.42
N THR A 24 4.80 15.91 -2.43
CA THR A 24 4.04 16.15 -3.66
C THR A 24 4.45 17.47 -4.32
N THR A 25 4.64 18.55 -3.53
CA THR A 25 5.20 19.80 -4.05
C THR A 25 6.60 19.58 -4.63
N PHE A 26 7.46 18.80 -3.96
CA PHE A 26 8.79 18.49 -4.47
C PHE A 26 8.76 17.68 -5.77
N TYR A 27 7.90 16.65 -5.84
CA TYR A 27 7.65 15.86 -7.06
C TYR A 27 7.25 16.73 -8.26
N ASN A 28 6.36 17.71 -8.04
CA ASN A 28 5.90 18.63 -9.09
C ASN A 28 6.97 19.65 -9.52
N SER A 29 8.02 19.85 -8.71
CA SER A 29 9.05 20.87 -8.97
C SER A 29 10.22 20.38 -9.83
N THR A 30 10.33 19.07 -10.07
CA THR A 30 11.45 18.46 -10.79
C THR A 30 10.99 17.77 -12.05
N GLU A 31 11.68 17.99 -13.17
CA GLU A 31 11.40 17.27 -14.43
C GLU A 31 12.22 15.99 -14.58
N ASN A 32 13.14 15.70 -13.65
CA ASN A 32 13.95 14.49 -13.73
C ASN A 32 13.10 13.25 -13.40
N PRO A 33 12.91 12.31 -14.36
CA PRO A 33 12.03 11.15 -14.18
C PRO A 33 12.51 10.19 -13.09
N LEU A 34 13.82 10.04 -12.91
CA LEU A 34 14.39 9.19 -11.86
C LEU A 34 14.12 9.77 -10.47
N VAL A 35 14.31 11.07 -10.31
CA VAL A 35 14.01 11.77 -9.05
C VAL A 35 12.51 11.74 -8.76
N LYS A 36 11.67 11.99 -9.78
CA LYS A 36 10.21 11.85 -9.69
C LYS A 36 9.80 10.46 -9.19
N LEU A 37 10.36 9.39 -9.75
CA LEU A 37 10.06 8.01 -9.34
C LEU A 37 10.32 7.78 -7.84
N PHE A 38 11.51 8.15 -7.34
CA PHE A 38 11.85 7.95 -5.94
C PHE A 38 10.97 8.77 -4.99
N ILE A 39 10.70 10.04 -5.31
CA ILE A 39 9.82 10.87 -4.48
C ILE A 39 8.40 10.27 -4.48
N HIS A 40 7.92 9.81 -5.64
CA HIS A 40 6.59 9.24 -5.77
C HIS A 40 6.41 7.99 -4.89
N TRP A 41 7.42 7.11 -4.83
CA TRP A 41 7.39 5.95 -3.92
C TRP A 41 7.25 6.37 -2.45
N ILE A 42 7.98 7.39 -2.03
CA ILE A 42 7.88 7.90 -0.65
C ILE A 42 6.50 8.50 -0.39
N ILE A 43 5.92 9.23 -1.35
CA ILE A 43 4.55 9.76 -1.25
C ILE A 43 3.54 8.61 -1.05
N LEU A 44 3.66 7.54 -1.84
CA LEU A 44 2.77 6.38 -1.74
C LEU A 44 2.89 5.69 -0.37
N ASP A 45 4.12 5.44 0.11
CA ASP A 45 4.35 4.84 1.43
C ASP A 45 3.82 5.73 2.57
N THR A 46 4.03 7.05 2.50
CA THR A 46 3.53 8.01 3.50
C THR A 46 2.00 8.05 3.53
N LYS A 47 1.33 8.08 2.37
CA LYS A 47 -0.14 8.01 2.29
C LYS A 47 -0.66 6.71 2.91
N LYS A 48 -0.04 5.59 2.54
CA LYS A 48 -0.36 4.28 3.10
C LYS A 48 -0.23 4.26 4.64
N HIS A 49 0.82 4.85 5.19
CA HIS A 49 0.97 4.94 6.65
C HIS A 49 -0.14 5.76 7.30
N SER A 50 -0.51 6.89 6.70
CA SER A 50 -1.63 7.71 7.16
C SER A 50 -2.95 6.92 7.19
N ASP A 51 -3.22 6.14 6.15
CA ASP A 51 -4.42 5.28 6.07
C ASP A 51 -4.42 4.16 7.12
N ILE A 52 -3.24 3.57 7.40
CA ILE A 52 -3.09 2.60 8.49
C ILE A 52 -3.40 3.26 9.84
N TYR A 53 -2.85 4.45 10.13
CA TYR A 53 -3.13 5.15 11.38
C TYR A 53 -4.62 5.49 11.49
N GLN A 54 -5.24 5.97 10.41
CA GLN A 54 -6.67 6.25 10.37
C GLN A 54 -7.52 5.01 10.65
N THR A 55 -7.15 3.87 10.07
CA THR A 55 -7.84 2.59 10.27
C THR A 55 -7.74 2.12 11.71
N LEU A 56 -6.55 2.21 12.32
CA LEU A 56 -6.34 1.85 13.73
C LEU A 56 -7.15 2.74 14.68
N ILE A 57 -7.26 4.04 14.39
CA ILE A 57 -8.09 4.98 15.15
C ILE A 57 -9.57 4.59 15.03
N ALA A 58 -10.06 4.38 13.80
CA ALA A 58 -11.47 4.06 13.53
C ALA A 58 -11.93 2.76 14.20
N LEU A 59 -11.12 1.69 14.06
CA LEU A 59 -11.38 0.39 14.67
C LEU A 59 -11.48 0.50 16.21
N ASN A 60 -10.68 1.36 16.83
CA ASN A 60 -10.73 1.56 18.27
C ASN A 60 -11.85 2.52 18.73
N SER A 61 -12.40 3.33 17.84
CA SER A 61 -13.59 4.17 18.10
C SER A 61 -14.91 3.42 17.97
N GLY A 62 -14.89 2.14 17.59
CA GLY A 62 -16.10 1.33 17.43
C GLY A 62 -16.90 1.65 16.17
N VAL A 63 -16.30 2.38 15.21
CA VAL A 63 -16.89 2.58 13.88
C VAL A 63 -17.09 1.20 13.27
N ILE A 64 -18.36 0.83 13.05
CA ILE A 64 -18.71 -0.42 12.40
C ILE A 64 -18.30 -0.25 10.94
N VAL A 65 -17.35 -1.07 10.49
CA VAL A 65 -16.96 -1.23 9.08
C VAL A 65 -18.08 -1.98 8.32
N GLY A 66 -19.35 -1.64 8.60
CA GLY A 66 -20.54 -2.36 8.15
C GLY A 66 -21.35 -1.59 7.13
N ASP A 67 -21.08 -0.30 6.93
CA ASP A 67 -21.58 0.47 5.78
C ASP A 67 -20.59 0.34 4.61
N ILE A 68 -20.29 -0.91 4.27
CA ILE A 68 -19.52 -1.23 3.07
C ILE A 68 -20.53 -1.28 1.93
N GLU A 69 -20.29 -0.50 0.88
CA GLU A 69 -21.02 -0.61 -0.39
C GLU A 69 -20.67 -1.92 -1.10
N LYS A 70 -21.07 -3.07 -0.52
CA LYS A 70 -20.62 -4.42 -0.85
C LYS A 70 -20.74 -4.70 -2.35
N ASP A 71 -21.89 -4.37 -2.93
CA ASP A 71 -22.17 -4.62 -4.35
C ASP A 71 -21.27 -3.79 -5.27
N ARG A 72 -21.02 -2.52 -4.91
CA ARG A 72 -20.13 -1.65 -5.67
C ARG A 72 -18.69 -2.13 -5.55
N MET A 73 -18.21 -2.37 -4.33
CA MET A 73 -16.85 -2.84 -4.08
C MET A 73 -16.58 -4.18 -4.75
N THR A 74 -17.51 -5.13 -4.66
CA THR A 74 -17.41 -6.45 -5.33
C THR A 74 -17.25 -6.28 -6.84
N ARG A 75 -18.01 -5.36 -7.45
CA ARG A 75 -17.94 -5.08 -8.88
C ARG A 75 -16.58 -4.48 -9.27
N GLU A 76 -16.16 -3.42 -8.59
CA GLU A 76 -14.89 -2.75 -8.87
C GLU A 76 -13.70 -3.70 -8.68
N LEU A 77 -13.69 -4.50 -7.62
CA LEU A 77 -12.63 -5.49 -7.37
C LEU A 77 -12.58 -6.57 -8.45
N LYS A 78 -13.74 -7.10 -8.89
CA LYS A 78 -13.78 -8.08 -9.98
C LYS A 78 -13.24 -7.51 -11.29
N THR A 79 -13.57 -6.25 -11.60
CA THR A 79 -13.01 -5.54 -12.75
C THR A 79 -11.49 -5.43 -12.63
N HIS A 80 -10.96 -4.89 -11.52
CA HIS A 80 -9.50 -4.74 -11.37
C HIS A 80 -8.74 -6.07 -11.37
N ILE A 81 -9.29 -7.13 -10.75
CA ILE A 81 -8.68 -8.48 -10.80
C ILE A 81 -8.52 -8.95 -12.26
N SER A 82 -9.51 -8.67 -13.11
CA SER A 82 -9.45 -9.04 -14.53
C SER A 82 -8.48 -8.16 -15.32
N GLU A 83 -8.44 -6.86 -15.04
CA GLU A 83 -7.51 -5.91 -15.67
C GLU A 83 -6.06 -6.24 -15.31
N GLU A 84 -5.77 -6.54 -14.04
CA GLU A 84 -4.43 -6.92 -13.59
C GLU A 84 -3.98 -8.25 -14.21
N LEU A 85 -4.88 -9.21 -14.42
CA LEU A 85 -4.53 -10.46 -15.10
C LEU A 85 -4.14 -10.23 -16.57
N GLU A 86 -4.84 -9.32 -17.27
CA GLU A 86 -4.47 -8.90 -18.63
C GLU A 86 -3.13 -8.17 -18.64
N MET A 87 -2.91 -7.25 -17.69
CA MET A 87 -1.65 -6.53 -17.54
C MET A 87 -0.48 -7.47 -17.25
N LEU A 88 -0.68 -8.49 -16.42
CA LEU A 88 0.32 -9.52 -16.13
C LEU A 88 0.71 -10.30 -17.37
N LYS A 89 -0.28 -10.79 -18.12
CA LYS A 89 -0.01 -11.54 -19.36
C LYS A 89 0.78 -10.70 -20.35
N ARG A 90 0.34 -9.46 -20.60
CA ARG A 90 1.04 -8.53 -21.49
C ARG A 90 2.43 -8.18 -20.97
N GLY A 91 2.56 -8.02 -19.66
CA GLY A 91 3.82 -7.75 -19.00
C GLY A 91 4.81 -8.90 -19.18
N GLU A 92 4.38 -10.15 -19.02
CA GLU A 92 5.20 -11.34 -19.26
C GLU A 92 5.72 -11.40 -20.71
N GLU A 93 4.85 -11.16 -21.70
CA GLU A 93 5.21 -11.09 -23.12
C GLU A 93 6.28 -10.01 -23.38
N ILE A 94 6.08 -8.78 -22.87
CA ILE A 94 7.09 -7.70 -22.96
C ILE A 94 8.40 -8.12 -22.29
N GLY A 95 8.29 -8.78 -21.14
CA GLY A 95 9.42 -9.25 -20.35
C GLY A 95 10.32 -10.24 -21.08
N GLU A 96 9.78 -11.04 -22.01
CA GLU A 96 10.54 -11.98 -22.85
C GLU A 96 11.38 -11.26 -23.91
N GLU A 97 10.93 -10.09 -24.38
CA GLU A 97 11.62 -9.31 -25.42
C GLU A 97 12.78 -8.46 -24.87
N ILE A 98 12.82 -8.20 -23.56
CA ILE A 98 13.85 -7.36 -22.93
C ILE A 98 15.18 -8.10 -22.84
N LYS A 99 16.16 -7.67 -23.65
CA LYS A 99 17.51 -8.24 -23.69
C LYS A 99 18.47 -7.63 -22.67
N ASP A 100 18.29 -6.35 -22.32
CA ASP A 100 19.17 -5.70 -21.34
C ASP A 100 18.90 -6.22 -19.93
N ARG A 101 19.93 -6.72 -19.26
CA ARG A 101 19.82 -7.38 -17.96
C ARG A 101 19.35 -6.42 -16.85
N ASN A 102 19.74 -5.14 -16.91
CA ASN A 102 19.37 -4.18 -15.87
C ASN A 102 17.92 -3.72 -16.04
N THR A 103 17.51 -3.45 -17.28
CA THR A 103 16.11 -3.19 -17.63
C THR A 103 15.24 -4.38 -17.27
N LYS A 104 15.68 -5.61 -17.57
CA LYS A 104 14.94 -6.83 -17.23
C LYS A 104 14.68 -6.93 -15.73
N LYS A 105 15.71 -6.70 -14.89
CA LYS A 105 15.55 -6.68 -13.43
C LYS A 105 14.56 -5.63 -12.94
N LEU A 106 14.61 -4.41 -13.49
CA LEU A 106 13.67 -3.35 -13.09
C LEU A 106 12.25 -3.67 -13.53
N PHE A 107 12.10 -4.26 -14.71
CA PHE A 107 10.81 -4.68 -15.24
C PHE A 107 10.21 -5.85 -14.43
N ASP A 108 11.03 -6.83 -14.07
CA ASP A 108 10.59 -7.97 -13.24
C ASP A 108 10.08 -7.50 -11.86
N ILE A 109 10.64 -6.41 -11.30
CA ILE A 109 10.11 -5.79 -10.06
C ILE A 109 8.67 -5.32 -10.24
N VAL A 110 8.33 -4.74 -11.40
CA VAL A 110 6.97 -4.28 -11.73
C VAL A 110 6.04 -5.48 -11.86
N ILE A 111 6.43 -6.51 -12.63
CA ILE A 111 5.61 -7.72 -12.79
C ILE A 111 5.37 -8.41 -11.45
N ASP A 112 6.39 -8.50 -10.60
CA ASP A 112 6.23 -9.07 -9.27
C ASP A 112 5.29 -8.21 -8.39
N ASP A 113 5.21 -6.90 -8.61
CA ASP A 113 4.24 -6.03 -7.94
C ASP A 113 2.81 -6.28 -8.41
N GLU A 114 2.58 -6.39 -9.71
CA GLU A 114 1.25 -6.71 -10.24
C GLU A 114 0.77 -8.09 -9.79
N ARG A 115 1.66 -9.09 -9.66
CA ARG A 115 1.31 -10.40 -9.09
C ARG A 115 0.87 -10.28 -7.63
N ARG A 116 1.50 -9.39 -6.86
CA ARG A 116 1.14 -9.12 -5.46
C ARG A 116 -0.19 -8.40 -5.36
N HIS A 117 -0.40 -7.36 -6.17
CA HIS A 117 -1.67 -6.64 -6.21
C HIS A 117 -2.83 -7.58 -6.51
N HIS A 118 -2.66 -8.45 -7.49
CA HIS A 118 -3.70 -9.42 -7.86
C HIS A 118 -4.08 -10.33 -6.70
N GLN A 119 -3.09 -10.86 -5.99
CA GLN A 119 -3.32 -11.69 -4.79
C GLN A 119 -4.07 -10.92 -3.70
N ILE A 120 -3.64 -9.69 -3.42
CA ILE A 120 -4.27 -8.82 -2.41
C ILE A 120 -5.72 -8.50 -2.80
N LEU A 121 -6.00 -8.21 -4.06
CA LEU A 121 -7.36 -7.91 -4.54
C LEU A 121 -8.27 -9.14 -4.43
N VAL A 122 -7.77 -10.34 -4.75
CA VAL A 122 -8.51 -11.59 -4.58
C VAL A 122 -8.81 -11.86 -3.11
N GLU A 123 -7.83 -11.67 -2.22
CA GLU A 123 -8.03 -11.79 -0.78
C GLU A 123 -9.07 -10.78 -0.26
N LEU A 124 -8.98 -9.53 -0.71
CA LEU A 124 -9.93 -8.47 -0.35
C LEU A 124 -11.35 -8.78 -0.84
N LEU A 125 -11.51 -9.27 -2.06
CA LEU A 125 -12.80 -9.71 -2.59
C LEU A 125 -13.41 -10.82 -1.71
N ASN A 126 -12.62 -11.81 -1.32
CA ASN A 126 -13.06 -12.89 -0.43
C ASN A 126 -13.51 -12.37 0.95
N ILE A 127 -12.86 -11.30 1.46
CA ILE A 127 -13.26 -10.64 2.71
C ILE A 127 -14.59 -9.90 2.51
N ILE A 128 -14.72 -9.11 1.44
CA ILE A 128 -15.94 -8.36 1.13
C ILE A 128 -17.14 -9.28 0.92
N GLU A 129 -16.98 -10.41 0.22
CA GLU A 129 -18.08 -11.35 -0.02
C GLU A 129 -18.64 -11.94 1.28
N LYS A 130 -17.80 -12.09 2.31
CA LYS A 130 -18.16 -12.65 3.64
C LYS A 130 -18.46 -11.60 4.70
N VAL A 131 -18.50 -10.32 4.31
CA VAL A 131 -18.57 -9.20 5.26
C VAL A 131 -19.82 -9.22 6.16
N ASP A 132 -20.94 -9.70 5.64
CA ASP A 132 -22.21 -9.79 6.37
C ASP A 132 -22.19 -10.86 7.48
N GLU A 133 -21.23 -11.78 7.42
CA GLU A 133 -21.03 -12.86 8.39
C GLU A 133 -19.95 -12.48 9.44
N MET A 134 -19.33 -11.31 9.31
CA MET A 134 -18.16 -10.91 10.11
C MET A 134 -18.53 -10.07 11.34
N GLY A 135 -17.91 -10.38 12.48
CA GLY A 135 -17.93 -9.57 13.69
C GLY A 135 -16.81 -8.53 13.74
N ARG A 136 -16.85 -7.62 14.73
CA ARG A 136 -15.82 -6.58 14.93
C ARG A 136 -14.40 -7.12 15.11
N GLU A 137 -14.24 -8.24 15.82
CA GLU A 137 -12.93 -8.84 16.07
C GLU A 137 -12.30 -9.45 14.80
N ASP A 138 -13.12 -9.77 13.79
CA ASP A 138 -12.64 -10.34 12.54
C ASP A 138 -11.90 -9.30 11.67
N TRP A 139 -12.28 -8.03 11.74
CA TRP A 139 -11.64 -6.94 10.98
C TRP A 139 -10.19 -6.71 11.35
N HIS A 140 -9.85 -6.79 12.64
CA HIS A 140 -8.47 -6.68 13.10
C HIS A 140 -7.62 -7.79 12.49
N ARG A 141 -8.10 -9.04 12.58
CA ARG A 141 -7.40 -10.21 12.04
C ARG A 141 -7.20 -10.09 10.53
N ARG A 142 -8.21 -9.67 9.77
CA ARG A 142 -8.11 -9.47 8.33
C ARG A 142 -7.11 -8.37 7.94
N LEU A 143 -7.10 -7.25 8.67
CA LEU A 143 -6.10 -6.20 8.44
C LEU A 143 -4.67 -6.73 8.62
N TYR A 144 -4.44 -7.56 9.63
CA TYR A 144 -3.14 -8.21 9.83
C TYR A 144 -2.80 -9.21 8.73
N GLU A 145 -3.75 -10.03 8.28
CA GLU A 145 -3.54 -10.98 7.18
C GLU A 145 -3.11 -10.27 5.89
N VAL A 146 -3.83 -9.22 5.49
CA VAL A 146 -3.52 -8.42 4.28
C VAL A 146 -2.17 -7.70 4.44
N ALA A 147 -1.91 -7.11 5.60
CA ALA A 147 -0.64 -6.42 5.86
C ALA A 147 0.57 -7.37 5.88
N GLU A 148 0.40 -8.62 6.28
CA GLU A 148 1.45 -9.64 6.24
C GLU A 148 1.66 -10.22 4.84
N ALA A 149 0.59 -10.40 4.06
CA ALA A 149 0.67 -10.77 2.63
C ALA A 149 1.55 -9.77 1.87
N GLU A 150 1.42 -8.47 2.18
CA GLU A 150 2.23 -7.42 1.59
C GLU A 150 3.72 -7.44 2.01
N LYS A 151 4.05 -7.95 3.22
CA LYS A 151 5.42 -7.93 3.78
C LYS A 151 6.32 -9.08 3.34
N ARG A 152 5.78 -10.16 2.78
CA ARG A 152 6.51 -11.42 2.54
C ARG A 152 7.63 -11.36 1.48
N ILE A 153 7.93 -10.19 0.89
CA ILE A 153 8.93 -10.06 -0.19
C ILE A 153 9.81 -8.81 0.03
N PRO A 154 11.15 -8.89 -0.15
CA PRO A 154 12.09 -7.83 0.23
C PRO A 154 11.89 -6.54 -0.56
N ARG A 155 11.43 -5.48 0.12
CA ARG A 155 11.54 -4.10 -0.35
C ARG A 155 13.01 -3.72 -0.46
N ILE A 156 13.46 -3.31 -1.65
CA ILE A 156 14.79 -2.74 -1.86
C ILE A 156 14.95 -1.55 -0.88
N GLY A 157 15.95 -1.61 0.00
CA GLY A 157 16.40 -0.44 0.77
C GLY A 157 16.12 -0.38 2.27
N ARG A 158 15.47 -1.36 2.91
CA ARG A 158 15.23 -1.27 4.39
C ARG A 158 16.45 -1.50 5.29
N LYS A 159 17.61 -1.92 4.77
CA LYS A 159 18.84 -2.05 5.58
C LYS A 159 19.70 -0.80 5.45
N ARG A 160 19.57 0.10 6.44
CA ARG A 160 20.46 1.21 6.88
C ARG A 160 19.81 2.60 6.84
N TYR A 161 18.92 2.87 7.79
CA TYR A 161 18.54 4.27 8.11
C TYR A 161 18.43 4.56 9.61
N VAL A 162 19.11 3.78 10.47
CA VAL A 162 19.08 3.99 11.94
C VAL A 162 20.40 4.57 12.50
N GLN A 163 21.40 4.88 11.67
CA GLN A 163 22.72 5.32 12.18
C GLN A 163 23.25 6.67 11.67
N ARG A 164 22.54 7.42 10.81
CA ARG A 164 23.05 8.69 10.26
C ARG A 164 22.28 9.96 10.66
N GLY A 165 21.49 9.90 11.73
CA GLY A 165 20.75 11.06 12.27
C GLY A 165 21.42 11.78 13.44
N ARG A 166 22.66 11.44 13.83
CA ARG A 166 23.33 12.01 15.01
C ARG A 166 24.57 12.87 14.74
N GLU A 167 24.96 13.10 13.50
CA GLU A 167 26.22 13.82 13.18
C GLU A 167 26.02 15.01 12.22
N ALA A 168 24.95 15.78 12.43
CA ALA A 168 24.84 17.12 11.86
C ALA A 168 24.39 18.09 12.96
N ARG A 169 25.36 18.53 13.75
CA ARG A 169 25.35 19.78 14.51
C ARG A 169 26.69 20.45 14.32
#